data_AF-A0A970J254-F1
#
_entry.id   AF-A0A970J254-F1
#
_cell.length_a   1.000
_cell.length_b   1.000
_cell.length_c   1.000
_cell.angle_alpha   90.00
_cell.angle_beta   90.00
_cell.angle_gamma   90.00
#
_symmetry.space_group_name_H-M   'P 1'
#
loop_
_entity.id
_entity.type
_entity.pdbx_description
1 polymer ?
#
loop_
_entity_poly.entity_id
_entity_poly.type
_entity_poly.pdbx_seq_one_letter_code
_entity_poly.pdbx_strand_id
1 'polypeptide(L)'
;MKKILPLSLMVILFLALALTGCGPSGGGRKGSGTTPPTLSYEVYVGGYYINNNGTSIACYWEPDGTRRDLGDGNSDSKVLWLSFYNGELYAVGYYEYGNKQVPCYWINT
;
A
#
# COMPACT_ATOMS: atom_id res chain seq x y z
N MET A 1 25.93 38.93 35.40
CA MET A 1 24.72 38.33 34.81
C MET A 1 24.81 38.37 33.28
N LYS A 2 25.23 37.22 32.70
CA LYS A 2 24.93 36.66 31.37
C LYS A 2 24.59 37.62 30.20
N LYS A 3 25.59 38.04 29.42
CA LYS A 3 25.43 38.44 27.99
C LYS A 3 25.82 37.29 27.03
N ILE A 4 25.56 36.05 27.42
CA ILE A 4 25.88 34.83 26.65
C ILE A 4 24.69 34.46 25.71
N LEU A 5 23.52 35.06 25.93
CA LEU A 5 22.29 34.78 25.19
C LEU A 5 22.32 35.16 23.69
N PRO A 6 22.88 36.30 23.24
CA PRO A 6 22.85 36.64 21.81
C PRO A 6 23.86 35.81 21.00
N LEU A 7 25.00 35.43 21.59
CA LEU A 7 26.03 34.63 20.91
C LEU A 7 25.55 33.18 20.70
N SER A 8 24.87 32.60 21.69
CA SER A 8 24.28 31.26 21.56
C SER A 8 23.17 31.21 20.51
N LEU A 9 22.32 32.25 20.42
CA LEU A 9 21.28 32.34 19.40
C LEU A 9 21.85 32.48 17.98
N MET A 10 22.94 33.24 17.83
CA MET A 10 23.64 33.39 16.54
C MET A 10 24.34 32.09 16.12
N VAL A 11 24.97 31.36 17.05
CA VAL A 11 25.59 30.06 16.73
C VAL A 11 24.54 29.04 16.30
N ILE A 12 23.37 28.99 16.95
CA ILE A 12 22.27 28.10 16.57
C ILE A 12 21.70 28.47 15.19
N LEU A 13 21.59 29.78 14.88
CA LEU A 13 21.15 30.25 13.56
C LEU A 13 22.15 29.89 12.44
N PHE A 14 23.45 30.02 12.70
CA PHE A 14 24.49 29.61 11.75
C PHE A 14 24.57 28.08 11.58
N LEU A 15 24.29 27.29 12.62
CA LEU A 15 24.24 25.83 12.54
C LEU A 15 23.02 25.33 11.74
N ALA A 16 21.89 26.03 11.82
CA ALA A 16 20.69 25.70 11.06
C ALA A 16 20.84 25.97 9.54
N LEU A 17 21.60 27.00 9.16
CA LEU A 17 21.92 27.30 7.75
C LEU A 17 22.90 26.29 7.11
N ALA A 18 23.65 25.53 7.92
CA ALA A 18 24.57 24.51 7.44
C ALA A 18 23.87 23.19 7.03
N LEU A 19 22.58 23.01 7.37
CA LEU A 19 21.82 21.78 7.07
C LEU A 19 20.88 21.89 5.86
N THR A 20 20.82 23.06 5.19
CA THR A 20 20.05 23.24 3.94
C THR A 20 20.91 23.17 2.67
N GLY A 21 22.15 22.65 2.77
CA GLY A 21 23.01 22.39 1.62
C GLY A 21 22.56 21.13 0.86
N CYS A 22 21.62 21.27 -0.08
CA CYS A 22 21.44 20.29 -1.14
C CYS A 22 22.66 20.41 -2.08
N GLY A 23 23.55 19.42 -2.06
CA GLY A 23 24.72 19.40 -2.94
C GLY A 23 24.51 18.48 -4.14
N PRO A 24 24.53 18.98 -5.39
CA PRO A 24 24.69 18.14 -6.57
C PRO A 24 26.13 18.25 -7.09
N SER A 25 26.93 17.18 -7.01
CA SER A 25 28.07 16.95 -7.95
C SER A 25 28.74 15.59 -7.73
N GLY A 26 28.09 14.52 -8.21
CA GLY A 26 28.78 13.30 -8.63
C GLY A 26 28.81 13.26 -10.16
N GLY A 27 29.96 13.53 -10.76
CA GLY A 27 30.15 13.54 -12.21
C GLY A 27 30.03 12.14 -12.83
N GLY A 28 28.84 11.83 -13.35
CA GLY A 28 28.62 10.74 -14.29
C GLY A 28 28.49 11.30 -15.70
N ARG A 29 29.24 10.72 -16.65
CA ARG A 29 29.15 11.04 -18.09
C ARG A 29 27.69 11.09 -18.54
N LYS A 30 27.25 12.18 -19.19
CA LYS A 30 25.99 12.22 -19.95
C LYS A 30 26.11 11.26 -21.14
N GLY A 31 25.87 9.97 -20.88
CA GLY A 31 25.27 9.13 -21.89
C GLY A 31 23.88 9.67 -22.13
N SER A 32 23.55 9.94 -23.39
CA SER A 32 22.17 10.15 -23.84
C SER A 32 21.41 8.83 -23.69
N GLY A 33 21.14 8.43 -22.45
CA GLY A 33 20.30 7.31 -22.11
C GLY A 33 18.94 7.88 -21.72
N THR A 34 17.95 7.69 -22.59
CA THR A 34 16.55 7.72 -22.16
C THR A 34 16.42 6.65 -21.07
N THR A 35 16.38 7.04 -19.80
CA THR A 35 15.98 6.13 -18.73
C THR A 35 14.61 5.59 -19.13
N PRO A 36 14.44 4.28 -19.35
CA PRO A 36 13.13 3.71 -19.62
C PRO A 36 12.20 4.13 -18.48
N PRO A 37 10.92 4.43 -18.73
CA PRO A 37 9.97 4.66 -17.65
C PRO A 37 10.06 3.48 -16.68
N THR A 38 10.38 3.77 -15.43
CA THR A 38 10.36 2.76 -14.36
C THR A 38 8.91 2.32 -14.22
N LEU A 39 8.57 1.15 -14.73
CA LEU A 39 7.28 0.54 -14.49
C LEU A 39 7.18 0.20 -13.00
N SER A 40 6.33 0.92 -12.27
CA SER A 40 5.86 0.52 -10.96
C SER A 40 4.67 -0.41 -11.14
N TYR A 41 4.78 -1.63 -10.65
CA TYR A 41 3.67 -2.58 -10.63
C TYR A 41 3.03 -2.58 -9.24
N GLU A 42 1.72 -2.46 -9.21
CA GLU A 42 0.92 -2.70 -8.02
C GLU A 42 0.50 -4.17 -7.98
N VAL A 43 0.66 -4.81 -6.81
CA VAL A 43 0.30 -6.23 -6.62
C VAL A 43 -0.86 -6.32 -5.66
N TYR A 44 -1.96 -6.88 -6.14
CA TYR A 44 -3.13 -7.20 -5.33
C TYR A 44 -3.18 -8.72 -5.13
N VAL A 45 -3.59 -9.15 -3.94
CA VAL A 45 -3.67 -10.58 -3.59
C VAL A 45 -5.08 -10.91 -3.17
N GLY A 46 -5.71 -11.91 -3.79
CA GLY A 46 -7.02 -12.42 -3.38
C GLY A 46 -6.86 -13.68 -2.53
N GLY A 47 -7.76 -13.88 -1.56
CA GLY A 47 -7.82 -15.12 -0.80
C GLY A 47 -8.90 -15.12 0.28
N TYR A 48 -8.53 -15.62 1.44
CA TYR A 48 -9.35 -15.63 2.65
C TYR A 48 -8.48 -15.60 3.90
N TYR A 49 -9.07 -15.22 5.03
CA TYR A 49 -8.48 -15.43 6.36
C TYR A 49 -9.49 -16.13 7.27
N ILE A 50 -9.03 -16.76 8.35
CA ILE A 50 -9.91 -17.37 9.34
C ILE A 50 -10.14 -16.35 10.47
N ASN A 51 -11.41 -15.97 10.70
CA ASN A 51 -11.77 -15.04 11.77
C ASN A 51 -11.78 -15.73 13.15
N ASN A 52 -12.05 -14.97 14.21
CA ASN A 52 -12.06 -15.50 15.58
C ASN A 52 -13.13 -16.58 15.83
N ASN A 53 -14.14 -16.68 14.97
CA ASN A 53 -15.20 -17.69 15.05
C ASN A 53 -14.84 -18.96 14.26
N GLY A 54 -13.67 -19.02 13.64
CA GLY A 54 -13.25 -20.13 12.78
C GLY A 54 -13.81 -20.06 11.35
N THR A 55 -14.52 -18.99 10.99
CA THR A 55 -15.10 -18.79 9.66
C THR A 55 -14.03 -18.28 8.69
N SER A 56 -13.95 -18.87 7.50
CA SER A 56 -13.16 -18.37 6.37
C SER A 56 -13.84 -17.16 5.76
N ILE A 57 -13.21 -15.99 5.81
CA ILE A 57 -13.75 -14.75 5.26
C ILE A 57 -12.99 -14.38 3.99
N ALA A 58 -13.71 -14.29 2.88
CA ALA A 58 -13.19 -13.82 1.61
C ALA A 58 -12.60 -12.41 1.77
N CYS A 59 -11.41 -12.18 1.24
CA CYS A 59 -10.78 -10.88 1.28
C CYS A 59 -9.78 -10.70 0.14
N TYR A 60 -9.36 -9.45 -0.05
CA TYR A 60 -8.18 -9.14 -0.85
C TYR A 60 -7.26 -8.18 -0.09
N TRP A 61 -5.99 -8.15 -0.47
CA TRP A 61 -4.99 -7.24 0.05
C TRP A 61 -4.57 -6.28 -1.05
N GLU A 62 -4.56 -4.99 -0.70
CA GLU A 62 -4.09 -3.88 -1.51
C GLU A 62 -2.55 -3.84 -1.53
N PRO A 63 -1.93 -3.08 -2.46
CA PRO A 63 -0.47 -2.99 -2.57
C PRO A 63 0.24 -2.48 -1.31
N ASP A 64 -0.46 -1.72 -0.47
CA ASP A 64 0.05 -1.23 0.82
C ASP A 64 -0.08 -2.26 1.97
N GLY A 65 -0.65 -3.43 1.68
CA GLY A 65 -0.92 -4.50 2.64
C GLY A 65 -2.26 -4.35 3.37
N THR A 66 -3.05 -3.32 3.07
CA THR A 66 -4.38 -3.13 3.65
C THR A 66 -5.30 -4.26 3.19
N ARG A 67 -5.91 -4.96 4.14
CA ARG A 67 -6.89 -6.02 3.87
C ARG A 67 -8.29 -5.43 3.74
N ARG A 68 -9.02 -5.88 2.72
CA ARG A 68 -10.43 -5.55 2.48
C ARG A 68 -11.25 -6.83 2.61
N ASP A 69 -12.12 -6.85 3.62
CA ASP A 69 -12.98 -8.00 3.91
C ASP A 69 -14.22 -7.94 3.02
N LEU A 70 -14.67 -9.09 2.52
CA LEU A 70 -15.78 -9.22 1.59
C LEU A 70 -16.90 -10.08 2.19
N GLY A 71 -18.11 -9.92 1.65
CA GLY A 71 -19.27 -10.70 2.08
C GLY A 71 -19.86 -10.22 3.41
N ASP A 72 -20.54 -11.12 4.12
CA ASP A 72 -21.30 -10.82 5.35
C ASP A 72 -20.47 -10.94 6.64
N GLY A 73 -19.22 -11.42 6.54
CA GLY A 73 -18.34 -11.69 7.68
C GLY A 73 -18.74 -12.89 8.55
N ASN A 74 -19.80 -13.63 8.18
CA ASN A 74 -20.42 -14.68 9.00
C ASN A 74 -20.50 -16.04 8.29
N SER A 75 -20.42 -16.06 6.96
CA SER A 75 -20.49 -17.27 6.14
C SER A 75 -19.12 -17.58 5.53
N ASP A 76 -18.77 -18.87 5.46
CA ASP A 76 -17.53 -19.30 4.83
C ASP A 76 -17.49 -18.81 3.38
N SER A 77 -16.41 -18.11 3.01
CA SER A 77 -16.26 -17.49 1.70
C SER A 77 -14.79 -17.38 1.33
N LYS A 78 -14.51 -17.44 0.02
CA LYS A 78 -13.13 -17.38 -0.51
C LYS A 78 -13.08 -16.63 -1.83
N VAL A 79 -12.06 -15.79 -1.99
CA VAL A 79 -11.65 -15.26 -3.30
C VAL A 79 -10.72 -16.27 -3.97
N LEU A 80 -11.01 -16.61 -5.22
CA LEU A 80 -10.20 -17.51 -6.06
C LEU A 80 -9.45 -16.76 -7.16
N TRP A 81 -9.95 -15.59 -7.57
CA TRP A 81 -9.37 -14.80 -8.64
C TRP A 81 -9.67 -13.31 -8.45
N LEU A 82 -8.75 -12.47 -8.92
CA LEU A 82 -8.95 -11.03 -9.02
C LEU A 82 -8.91 -10.63 -10.50
N SER A 83 -9.92 -9.88 -10.94
CA SER A 83 -9.96 -9.32 -12.29
C SER A 83 -10.08 -7.81 -12.22
N PHE A 84 -9.44 -7.11 -13.15
CA PHE A 84 -9.57 -5.67 -13.30
C PHE A 84 -10.30 -5.35 -14.59
N TYR A 85 -11.36 -4.57 -14.50
CA TYR A 85 -12.12 -4.11 -15.66
C TYR A 85 -12.52 -2.66 -15.47
N ASN A 86 -12.20 -1.80 -16.45
CA ASN A 86 -12.46 -0.35 -16.41
C ASN A 86 -11.96 0.36 -15.14
N GLY A 87 -10.85 -0.09 -14.56
CA GLY A 87 -10.27 0.49 -13.34
C GLY A 87 -10.92 -0.01 -12.03
N GLU A 88 -11.89 -0.90 -12.11
CA GLU A 88 -12.50 -1.54 -10.94
C GLU A 88 -11.92 -2.94 -10.71
N LEU A 89 -11.76 -3.29 -9.43
CA LEU A 89 -11.34 -4.62 -9.00
C LEU A 89 -12.57 -5.49 -8.73
N TYR A 90 -12.61 -6.65 -9.38
CA TYR A 90 -13.60 -7.69 -9.20
C TYR A 90 -12.94 -8.86 -8.50
N ALA A 91 -13.35 -9.13 -7.26
CA ALA A 91 -12.96 -10.34 -6.56
C ALA A 91 -13.94 -11.44 -6.93
N VAL A 92 -13.46 -12.55 -7.48
CA VAL A 92 -14.29 -13.66 -7.96
C VAL A 92 -14.05 -14.87 -7.07
N GLY A 93 -15.12 -15.55 -6.67
CA GLY A 93 -15.02 -16.68 -5.76
C GLY A 93 -16.37 -17.31 -5.43
N TYR A 94 -16.52 -17.75 -4.18
CA TYR A 94 -17.77 -18.33 -3.69
C TYR A 94 -17.98 -18.02 -2.21
N TYR A 95 -19.24 -18.12 -1.79
CA TYR A 95 -19.63 -18.24 -0.39
C TYR A 95 -20.41 -19.55 -0.17
N GLU A 96 -20.46 -20.01 1.07
CA GLU A 96 -21.20 -21.19 1.45
C GLU A 96 -22.62 -20.83 1.88
N TYR A 97 -23.61 -21.57 1.37
CA TYR A 97 -25.01 -21.46 1.76
C TYR A 97 -25.57 -22.87 2.01
N GLY A 98 -25.66 -23.24 3.29
CA GLY A 98 -25.86 -24.63 3.68
C GLY A 98 -24.70 -25.50 3.19
N ASN A 99 -25.00 -26.63 2.55
CA ASN A 99 -23.98 -27.55 2.01
C ASN A 99 -23.59 -27.25 0.55
N LYS A 100 -23.75 -26.00 0.10
CA LYS A 100 -23.51 -25.60 -1.30
C LYS A 100 -22.52 -24.46 -1.35
N GLN A 101 -21.62 -24.52 -2.33
CA GLN A 101 -20.82 -23.37 -2.74
C GLN A 101 -21.60 -22.58 -3.78
N VAL A 102 -21.89 -21.32 -3.46
CA VAL A 102 -22.58 -20.40 -4.36
C VAL A 102 -21.54 -19.49 -5.00
N PRO A 103 -21.29 -19.63 -6.31
CA PRO A 103 -20.33 -18.77 -7.01
C PRO A 103 -20.83 -17.32 -7.05
N CYS A 104 -19.91 -16.39 -6.88
CA CYS A 104 -20.21 -14.96 -6.84
C CYS A 104 -18.98 -14.13 -7.21
N TYR A 105 -19.21 -12.81 -7.32
CA TYR A 105 -18.14 -11.83 -7.36
C TYR A 105 -18.50 -10.66 -6.44
N TRP A 106 -17.48 -9.96 -5.95
CA TRP A 106 -17.58 -8.74 -5.16
C TRP A 106 -16.89 -7.60 -5.92
N ILE A 107 -17.51 -6.42 -5.89
CA ILE A 107 -16.96 -5.16 -6.40
C ILE A 107 -17.05 -4.18 -5.24
N ASN A 108 -15.98 -3.43 -4.96
CA ASN A 108 -15.97 -2.27 -4.04
C ASN A 108 -16.93 -2.41 -2.84
N THR A 109 -16.60 -3.27 -1.88
CA THR A 109 -17.27 -3.30 -0.56
C THR A 109 -16.71 -2.22 0.35
#